data_AF-A0A967RA22-F1
#
_entry.id   AF-A0A967RA22-F1
#
_cell.length_a   1.000
_cell.length_b   1.000
_cell.length_c   1.000
_cell.angle_alpha   90.00
_cell.angle_beta   90.00
_cell.angle_gamma   90.00
#
_symmetry.space_group_name_H-M   'P 1'
#
loop_
_entity.id
_entity.type
_entity.pdbx_description
1 polymer ?
#
loop_
_entity_poly.entity_id
_entity_poly.type
_entity_poly.pdbx_seq_one_letter_code
_entity_poly.pdbx_strand_id
1 'polypeptide(L)'
;MGVTALVMAGGKGTRMKLREEKPLLKVSGKPMVEHILKALKNASKVDEIVVAVSKYTPKTAKRLKKLSVKILETPGKDFISDTKYAVKRLKLSTVVTVSADLPLLSGEVIDEVIESFEQCGKTTLAVMIPAETRERLGLKADYVIEMGGRRLVPAGINVIDARRIDEA
;
A
#
# COMPACT_ATOMS: atom_id res chain seq x y z
N MET A 1 17.56 9.38 5.09
CA MET A 1 16.21 9.65 5.64
C MET A 1 15.54 8.31 5.78
N GLY A 2 15.01 7.94 6.95
CA GLY A 2 14.40 6.63 7.13
C GLY A 2 13.03 6.57 6.45
N VAL A 3 12.82 5.61 5.54
CA VAL A 3 11.55 5.36 4.85
C VAL A 3 10.89 4.10 5.41
N THR A 4 9.68 4.26 5.93
CA THR A 4 8.85 3.13 6.38
C THR A 4 7.86 2.75 5.29
N ALA A 5 7.88 1.49 4.88
CA ALA A 5 6.82 0.92 4.08
C ALA A 5 5.64 0.49 4.97
N LEU A 6 4.48 1.10 4.73
CA LEU A 6 3.23 0.76 5.40
C LEU A 6 2.34 -0.04 4.45
N VAL A 7 2.27 -1.35 4.65
CA VAL A 7 1.42 -2.25 3.87
C VAL A 7 0.00 -2.24 4.42
N MET A 8 -0.95 -1.79 3.62
CA MET A 8 -2.37 -1.67 4.00
C MET A 8 -3.09 -3.01 3.73
N ALA A 9 -3.25 -3.81 4.79
CA ALA A 9 -3.83 -5.15 4.76
C ALA A 9 -5.05 -5.30 5.69
N GLY A 10 -5.69 -4.18 6.08
CA GLY A 10 -6.84 -4.16 7.02
C GLY A 10 -8.24 -4.21 6.38
N GLY A 11 -8.33 -4.25 5.05
CA GLY A 11 -9.61 -4.12 4.33
C GLY A 11 -10.47 -5.39 4.33
N LYS A 12 -11.81 -5.21 4.36
CA LYS A 12 -12.80 -6.31 4.32
C LYS A 12 -12.86 -7.10 3.00
N GLY A 13 -12.41 -6.52 1.88
CA GLY A 13 -12.48 -7.17 0.57
C GLY A 13 -13.91 -7.43 0.04
N THR A 14 -14.92 -6.66 0.49
CA THR A 14 -16.35 -6.91 0.25
C THR A 14 -16.74 -7.07 -1.23
N ARG A 15 -16.08 -6.34 -2.13
CA ARG A 15 -16.35 -6.38 -3.58
C ARG A 15 -16.13 -7.77 -4.19
N MET A 16 -15.23 -8.57 -3.63
CA MET A 16 -14.83 -9.86 -4.19
C MET A 16 -15.63 -11.05 -3.62
N LYS A 17 -16.56 -10.83 -2.66
CA LYS A 17 -17.37 -11.87 -2.00
C LYS A 17 -16.55 -13.10 -1.59
N LEU A 18 -15.36 -12.87 -1.04
CA LEU A 18 -14.38 -13.92 -0.75
C LEU A 18 -14.74 -14.70 0.51
N ARG A 19 -14.36 -15.99 0.52
CA ARG A 19 -14.36 -16.83 1.74
C ARG A 19 -13.12 -16.61 2.61
N GLU A 20 -12.07 -16.03 2.02
CA GLU A 20 -10.79 -15.75 2.66
C GLU A 20 -10.47 -14.26 2.66
N GLU A 21 -9.59 -13.85 3.56
CA GLU A 21 -9.12 -12.47 3.63
C GLU A 21 -8.31 -12.14 2.39
N LYS A 22 -8.62 -11.01 1.72
CA LYS A 22 -8.01 -10.63 0.45
C LYS A 22 -6.47 -10.72 0.43
N PRO A 23 -5.73 -10.24 1.46
CA PRO A 23 -4.26 -10.34 1.47
C PRO A 23 -3.72 -11.78 1.43
N LEU A 24 -4.54 -12.78 1.80
CA LEU A 24 -4.17 -14.19 1.82
C LEU A 24 -4.48 -14.95 0.53
N LEU A 25 -5.20 -14.34 -0.41
CA LEU A 25 -5.43 -14.96 -1.72
C LEU A 25 -4.10 -15.28 -2.37
N LYS A 26 -4.02 -16.46 -2.99
CA LYS A 26 -2.79 -16.95 -3.59
C LYS A 26 -2.67 -16.50 -5.04
N VAL A 27 -1.52 -15.94 -5.38
CA VAL A 27 -1.06 -15.73 -6.74
C VAL A 27 0.20 -16.57 -6.93
N SER A 28 0.21 -17.42 -7.95
CA SER A 28 1.31 -18.37 -8.18
C SER A 28 1.67 -19.18 -6.92
N GLY A 29 0.65 -19.66 -6.20
CA GLY A 29 0.81 -20.51 -5.01
C GLY A 29 1.14 -19.79 -3.70
N LYS A 30 1.45 -18.49 -3.71
CA LYS A 30 1.80 -17.72 -2.50
C LYS A 30 0.79 -16.59 -2.20
N PRO A 31 0.49 -16.32 -0.91
CA PRO A 31 -0.36 -15.19 -0.51
C PRO A 31 0.11 -13.85 -1.11
N MET A 32 -0.82 -13.00 -1.56
CA MET A 32 -0.49 -11.66 -2.11
C MET A 32 0.38 -10.84 -1.14
N VAL A 33 0.06 -10.87 0.15
CA VAL A 33 0.86 -10.14 1.16
C VAL A 33 2.31 -10.64 1.23
N GLU A 34 2.58 -11.92 0.97
CA GLU A 34 3.96 -12.44 0.96
C GLU A 34 4.75 -11.99 -0.26
N HIS A 35 4.08 -11.78 -1.40
CA HIS A 35 4.72 -11.15 -2.57
C HIS A 35 5.11 -9.71 -2.28
N ILE A 36 4.22 -8.93 -1.65
CA ILE A 36 4.51 -7.55 -1.23
C ILE A 36 5.69 -7.51 -0.26
N LEU A 37 5.70 -8.38 0.74
CA LEU A 37 6.82 -8.45 1.70
C LEU A 37 8.14 -8.81 1.02
N LYS A 38 8.11 -9.69 0.02
CA LYS A 38 9.30 -10.02 -0.77
C LYS A 38 9.79 -8.80 -1.55
N ALA A 39 8.89 -8.08 -2.22
CA ALA A 39 9.23 -6.88 -2.99
C ALA A 39 9.85 -5.80 -2.09
N LEU A 40 9.22 -5.52 -0.95
CA LEU A 40 9.71 -4.53 0.01
C LEU A 40 11.06 -4.90 0.65
N LYS A 41 11.31 -6.19 0.91
CA LYS A 41 12.62 -6.67 1.40
C LYS A 41 13.73 -6.55 0.37
N ASN A 42 13.37 -6.54 -0.91
CA ASN A 42 14.31 -6.39 -2.02
C ASN A 42 14.50 -4.92 -2.44
N ALA A 43 13.66 -4.00 -1.94
CA ALA A 43 13.79 -2.57 -2.18
C ALA A 43 14.96 -2.01 -1.34
N SER A 44 15.85 -1.27 -1.97
CA SER A 44 17.05 -0.73 -1.32
C SER A 44 16.79 0.52 -0.49
N LYS A 45 15.68 1.23 -0.77
CA LYS A 45 15.30 2.47 -0.09
C LYS A 45 14.28 2.30 1.03
N VAL A 46 13.90 1.06 1.38
CA VAL A 46 12.97 0.77 2.47
C VAL A 46 13.72 0.31 3.71
N ASP A 47 13.65 1.10 4.78
CA ASP A 47 14.35 0.81 6.04
C ASP A 47 13.52 -0.07 6.99
N GLU A 48 12.20 0.12 6.98
CA GLU A 48 11.29 -0.61 7.87
C GLU A 48 10.01 -1.01 7.14
N ILE A 49 9.51 -2.22 7.43
CA ILE A 49 8.24 -2.71 6.91
C ILE A 49 7.26 -2.88 8.07
N VAL A 50 6.12 -2.21 7.99
CA VAL A 50 4.99 -2.35 8.90
C VAL A 50 3.76 -2.78 8.11
N VAL A 51 3.06 -3.81 8.60
CA VAL A 51 1.78 -4.22 8.00
C VAL A 51 0.63 -3.77 8.90
N ALA A 52 -0.23 -2.91 8.35
CA ALA A 52 -1.48 -2.48 8.97
C ALA A 52 -2.56 -3.55 8.72
N VAL A 53 -2.98 -4.22 9.78
CA VAL A 53 -4.11 -5.18 9.79
C VAL A 53 -5.27 -4.60 10.59
N SER A 54 -6.44 -5.23 10.55
CA SER A 54 -7.56 -4.82 11.40
C SER A 54 -8.31 -6.04 11.93
N LYS A 55 -9.39 -5.81 12.70
CA LYS A 55 -10.35 -6.85 13.10
C LYS A 55 -10.94 -7.65 11.92
N TYR A 56 -10.85 -7.14 10.69
CA TYR A 56 -11.32 -7.82 9.49
C TYR A 56 -10.28 -8.77 8.87
N THR A 57 -9.01 -8.70 9.31
CA THR A 57 -7.93 -9.53 8.79
C THR A 57 -7.14 -10.32 9.86
N PRO A 58 -7.82 -11.03 10.79
CA PRO A 58 -7.15 -11.76 11.87
C PRO A 58 -6.28 -12.94 11.38
N LYS A 59 -6.64 -13.62 10.29
CA LYS A 59 -5.83 -14.71 9.72
C LYS A 59 -4.56 -14.16 9.09
N THR A 60 -4.64 -13.00 8.45
CA THR A 60 -3.51 -12.25 7.90
C THR A 60 -2.55 -11.88 9.03
N ALA A 61 -3.06 -11.30 10.12
CA ALA A 61 -2.25 -11.00 11.30
C ALA A 61 -1.55 -12.25 11.88
N LYS A 62 -2.28 -13.37 12.01
CA LYS A 62 -1.71 -14.64 12.48
C LYS A 62 -0.62 -15.19 11.55
N ARG A 63 -0.79 -15.07 10.24
CA ARG A 63 0.21 -15.49 9.24
C ARG A 63 1.47 -14.63 9.34
N LEU A 64 1.31 -13.31 9.42
CA LEU A 64 2.42 -12.36 9.48
C LEU A 64 3.23 -12.48 10.77
N LYS A 65 2.59 -12.79 11.90
CA LYS A 65 3.31 -13.08 13.16
C LYS A 65 4.29 -14.23 13.01
N LYS A 66 3.95 -15.26 12.22
CA LYS A 66 4.85 -16.40 11.93
C LYS A 66 6.04 -16.02 11.03
N LEU A 67 5.94 -14.91 10.31
CA LEU A 67 6.98 -14.40 9.42
C LEU A 67 7.84 -13.32 10.09
N SER A 68 7.64 -13.07 11.40
CA SER A 68 8.37 -12.07 12.19
C SER A 68 8.34 -10.66 11.59
N VAL A 69 7.21 -10.29 10.97
CA VAL A 69 7.00 -8.94 10.43
C VAL A 69 6.34 -8.05 11.48
N LYS A 70 6.71 -6.76 11.54
CA LYS A 70 6.07 -5.77 12.41
C LYS A 70 4.64 -5.52 11.94
N ILE A 71 3.69 -5.65 12.87
CA ILE A 71 2.26 -5.53 12.58
C ILE A 71 1.69 -4.42 13.46
N LEU A 72 0.82 -3.61 12.88
CA LEU A 72 -0.03 -2.68 13.61
C LEU A 72 -1.49 -3.03 13.38
N GLU A 73 -2.25 -3.21 14.45
CA GLU A 73 -3.71 -3.30 14.35
C GLU A 73 -4.31 -1.89 14.29
N THR A 74 -5.03 -1.59 13.21
CA THR A 74 -5.74 -0.33 12.98
C THR A 74 -7.24 -0.48 13.26
N PRO A 75 -7.97 0.64 13.43
CA PRO A 75 -9.43 0.60 13.61
C PRO A 75 -10.20 -0.08 12.45
N GLY A 76 -9.60 -0.16 11.25
CA GLY A 76 -10.23 -0.75 10.08
C GLY A 76 -11.30 0.15 9.47
N LYS A 77 -11.20 1.47 9.64
CA LYS A 77 -12.28 2.39 9.21
C LYS A 77 -12.28 2.55 7.69
N ASP A 78 -11.16 3.01 7.16
CA ASP A 78 -10.90 3.19 5.74
C ASP A 78 -9.39 3.38 5.52
N PHE A 79 -8.96 3.37 4.26
CA PHE A 79 -7.55 3.45 3.89
C PHE A 79 -6.86 4.70 4.45
N ILE A 80 -7.51 5.86 4.38
CA ILE A 80 -6.93 7.15 4.78
C ILE A 80 -6.87 7.23 6.31
N SER A 81 -8.00 6.98 6.98
CA SER A 81 -8.08 7.01 8.45
C SER A 81 -7.08 6.06 9.09
N ASP A 82 -6.92 4.85 8.55
CA ASP A 82 -5.99 3.86 9.08
C ASP A 82 -4.52 4.24 8.79
N THR A 83 -4.23 4.87 7.65
CA THR A 83 -2.91 5.44 7.36
C THR A 83 -2.56 6.54 8.36
N LYS A 84 -3.47 7.50 8.59
CA LYS A 84 -3.27 8.57 9.58
C LYS A 84 -3.07 8.02 11.00
N TYR A 85 -3.86 7.00 11.37
CA TYR A 85 -3.70 6.30 12.64
C TYR A 85 -2.30 5.68 12.77
N ALA A 86 -1.84 4.95 11.75
CA ALA A 86 -0.55 4.29 11.77
C ALA A 86 0.62 5.28 11.85
N VAL A 87 0.58 6.33 11.04
CA VAL A 87 1.56 7.42 11.05
C VAL A 87 1.69 8.02 12.44
N LYS A 88 0.57 8.43 13.04
CA LYS A 88 0.57 9.08 14.37
C LYS A 88 1.00 8.12 15.48
N ARG A 89 0.53 6.88 15.43
CA ARG A 89 0.81 5.86 16.45
C ARG A 89 2.30 5.47 16.49
N LEU A 90 2.93 5.40 15.32
CA LEU A 90 4.32 4.98 15.15
C LEU A 90 5.30 6.15 15.02
N LYS A 91 4.82 7.40 14.98
CA LYS A 91 5.61 8.63 14.80
C LYS A 91 6.51 8.57 13.56
N LEU A 92 5.94 8.15 12.44
CA LEU A 92 6.67 7.95 11.19
C LEU A 92 7.05 9.30 10.55
N SER A 93 8.18 9.32 9.83
CA SER A 93 8.69 10.51 9.13
C SER A 93 8.36 10.52 7.64
N THR A 94 8.80 9.50 6.91
CA THR A 94 8.51 9.33 5.48
C THR A 94 7.91 7.96 5.31
N VAL A 95 6.73 7.90 4.69
CA VAL A 95 5.97 6.65 4.56
C VAL A 95 5.63 6.39 3.12
N VAL A 96 6.01 5.21 2.63
CA VAL A 96 5.44 4.65 1.41
C VAL A 96 4.28 3.72 1.79
N THR A 97 3.07 4.13 1.47
CA THR A 97 1.86 3.29 1.62
C THR A 97 1.76 2.36 0.42
N VAL A 98 1.52 1.08 0.67
CA VAL A 98 1.38 0.05 -0.38
C VAL A 98 0.15 -0.79 -0.10
N SER A 99 -0.73 -0.94 -1.10
CA SER A 99 -1.87 -1.85 -0.99
C SER A 99 -1.41 -3.33 -1.01
N ALA A 100 -1.99 -4.16 -0.15
CA ALA A 100 -1.61 -5.57 -0.03
C ALA A 100 -2.05 -6.46 -1.22
N ASP A 101 -2.72 -5.88 -2.22
CA ASP A 101 -3.29 -6.56 -3.40
C ASP A 101 -2.53 -6.27 -4.71
N LEU A 102 -1.26 -5.87 -4.61
CA LEU A 102 -0.35 -5.63 -5.74
C LEU A 102 0.72 -6.73 -5.85
N PRO A 103 0.37 -8.01 -6.05
CA PRO A 103 1.32 -9.13 -5.97
C PRO A 103 2.42 -9.12 -7.03
N LEU A 104 2.32 -8.25 -8.04
CA LEU A 104 3.31 -8.07 -9.10
C LEU A 104 4.23 -6.87 -8.85
N LEU A 105 4.08 -6.15 -7.73
CA LEU A 105 4.97 -5.06 -7.36
C LEU A 105 6.40 -5.58 -7.15
N SER A 106 7.38 -4.86 -7.67
CA SER A 106 8.80 -5.18 -7.54
C SER A 106 9.52 -4.15 -6.67
N GLY A 107 10.69 -4.53 -6.15
CA GLY A 107 11.51 -3.64 -5.31
C GLY A 107 12.02 -2.42 -6.09
N GLU A 108 12.33 -2.61 -7.37
CA GLU A 108 12.81 -1.56 -8.27
C GLU A 108 11.76 -0.46 -8.45
N VAL A 109 10.49 -0.83 -8.63
CA VAL A 109 9.39 0.14 -8.72
C VAL A 109 9.21 0.90 -7.40
N ILE A 110 9.39 0.24 -6.26
CA ILE A 110 9.31 0.91 -4.95
C ILE A 110 10.43 1.93 -4.81
N ASP A 111 11.65 1.57 -5.19
CA ASP A 111 12.81 2.46 -5.14
C ASP A 111 12.62 3.67 -6.08
N GLU A 112 12.16 3.45 -7.31
CA GLU A 112 11.87 4.53 -8.28
C GLU A 112 10.80 5.51 -7.76
N VAL A 113 9.77 5.01 -7.09
CA VAL A 113 8.72 5.83 -6.49
C VAL A 113 9.26 6.68 -5.34
N ILE A 114 10.14 6.11 -4.50
CA ILE A 114 10.78 6.85 -3.40
C ILE A 114 11.73 7.92 -3.96
N GLU A 115 12.54 7.59 -4.97
CA GLU A 115 13.43 8.55 -5.64
C GLU A 115 12.66 9.72 -6.26
N SER A 116 11.57 9.41 -6.96
CA SER A 116 10.69 10.43 -7.54
C SER A 116 10.13 11.37 -6.47
N PHE A 117 9.78 10.84 -5.30
CA PHE A 117 9.33 11.64 -4.16
C PHE A 117 10.45 12.54 -3.61
N GLU A 118 11.65 12.00 -3.42
CA GLU A 118 12.83 12.74 -2.94
C GLU A 118 13.18 13.91 -3.88
N GLN A 119 13.02 13.74 -5.19
CA GLN A 119 13.37 14.74 -6.20
C GLN A 119 12.29 15.80 -6.44
N CYS A 120 11.01 15.49 -6.23
CA CYS A 120 9.92 16.40 -6.60
C CYS A 120 9.72 17.57 -5.62
N GLY A 121 10.31 17.52 -4.41
CA GLY A 121 10.20 18.58 -3.40
C GLY A 121 8.77 18.80 -2.88
N LYS A 122 7.88 17.81 -3.02
CA LYS A 122 6.49 17.85 -2.54
C LYS A 122 6.34 17.08 -1.22
N THR A 123 5.24 17.32 -0.52
CA THR A 123 4.90 16.62 0.73
C THR A 123 4.22 15.28 0.50
N THR A 124 3.64 15.08 -0.69
CA THR A 124 2.95 13.87 -1.08
C THR A 124 3.23 13.54 -2.54
N LEU A 125 3.24 12.24 -2.85
CA LEU A 125 3.27 11.71 -4.20
C LEU A 125 2.33 10.52 -4.28
N ALA A 126 1.46 10.51 -5.28
CA ALA A 126 0.56 9.40 -5.56
C ALA A 126 0.92 8.77 -6.90
N VAL A 127 1.06 7.44 -6.93
CA VAL A 127 1.32 6.71 -8.17
C VAL A 127 0.00 6.49 -8.90
N MET A 128 -0.06 6.97 -10.14
CA MET A 128 -1.24 6.91 -10.99
C MET A 128 -0.93 6.14 -12.27
N ILE A 129 -1.90 5.41 -12.80
CA ILE A 129 -1.83 4.81 -14.13
C ILE A 129 -2.91 5.41 -15.05
N PRO A 130 -2.68 5.49 -16.37
CA PRO A 130 -3.72 5.92 -17.31
C PRO A 130 -4.94 4.99 -17.26
N ALA A 131 -6.14 5.56 -17.22
CA ALA A 131 -7.39 4.80 -17.19
C ALA A 131 -7.51 3.85 -18.40
N GLU A 132 -7.00 4.28 -19.55
CA GLU A 132 -6.95 3.51 -20.79
C GLU A 132 -6.23 2.16 -20.61
N THR A 133 -5.26 2.09 -19.70
CA THR A 133 -4.54 0.85 -19.38
C THR A 133 -5.48 -0.20 -18.78
N ARG A 134 -6.40 0.22 -17.90
CA ARG A 134 -7.40 -0.67 -17.30
C ARG A 134 -8.49 -1.04 -18.31
N GLU A 135 -8.94 -0.07 -19.10
CA GLU A 135 -9.97 -0.25 -20.13
C GLU A 135 -9.52 -1.29 -21.18
N ARG A 136 -8.25 -1.22 -21.63
CA ARG A 136 -7.65 -2.20 -22.55
C ARG A 136 -7.61 -3.63 -22.00
N LEU A 137 -7.64 -3.79 -20.67
CA LEU A 137 -7.69 -5.08 -19.99
C LEU A 137 -9.13 -5.51 -19.66
N GLY A 138 -10.15 -4.76 -20.10
CA GLY A 138 -11.55 -5.02 -19.79
C GLY A 138 -11.92 -4.73 -18.32
N LEU A 139 -11.08 -3.99 -17.59
CA LEU A 139 -11.29 -3.67 -16.19
C LEU A 139 -12.02 -2.33 -16.05
N LYS A 140 -13.04 -2.29 -15.19
CA LYS A 140 -13.71 -1.04 -14.81
C LYS A 140 -12.87 -0.25 -13.80
N ALA A 141 -12.80 1.06 -14.00
CA ALA A 141 -12.23 1.97 -13.02
C ALA A 141 -13.35 2.55 -12.13
N ASP A 142 -13.36 2.18 -10.86
CA ASP A 142 -14.33 2.71 -9.88
C ASP A 142 -14.06 4.17 -9.52
N TYR A 143 -12.85 4.66 -9.77
CA TYR A 143 -12.39 6.01 -9.41
C TYR A 143 -11.40 6.50 -10.46
N VAL A 144 -11.75 7.58 -11.14
CA VAL A 144 -10.95 8.23 -12.19
C VAL A 144 -10.78 9.70 -11.80
N ILE A 145 -9.55 10.19 -11.88
CA ILE A 145 -9.18 11.59 -11.70
C ILE A 145 -8.78 12.15 -13.07
N GLU A 146 -9.30 13.32 -13.42
CA GLU A 146 -8.82 14.08 -14.58
C GLU A 146 -7.75 15.09 -14.14
N MET A 147 -6.55 14.97 -14.72
CA MET A 147 -5.44 15.88 -14.41
C MET A 147 -4.59 16.09 -15.66
N GLY A 148 -4.36 17.36 -16.03
CA GLY A 148 -3.55 17.71 -17.20
C GLY A 148 -4.08 17.11 -18.52
N GLY A 149 -5.40 17.01 -18.67
CA GLY A 149 -6.04 16.40 -19.84
C GLY A 149 -5.95 14.88 -19.93
N ARG A 150 -5.51 14.20 -18.85
CA ARG A 150 -5.40 12.73 -18.79
C ARG A 150 -6.36 12.17 -17.76
N ARG A 151 -6.94 11.00 -18.06
CA ARG A 151 -7.74 10.20 -17.12
C ARG A 151 -6.83 9.24 -16.36
N LEU A 152 -6.79 9.37 -15.05
CA LEU A 152 -5.84 8.68 -14.18
C LEU A 152 -6.56 7.88 -13.11
N VAL A 153 -6.01 6.74 -12.74
CA VAL A 153 -6.51 5.89 -11.65
C VAL A 153 -5.39 5.60 -10.66
N PRO A 154 -5.66 5.61 -9.34
CA PRO A 154 -4.64 5.28 -8.35
C PRO A 154 -4.14 3.85 -8.51
N ALA A 155 -2.81 3.70 -8.45
CA ALA A 155 -2.13 2.41 -8.50
C ALA A 155 -2.09 1.70 -7.13
N GLY A 156 -2.43 2.40 -6.04
CA GLY A 156 -2.39 1.86 -4.68
C GLY A 156 -1.02 1.98 -4.00
N ILE A 157 -0.17 2.89 -4.48
CA ILE A 157 1.13 3.25 -3.90
C ILE A 157 1.17 4.76 -3.73
N ASN A 158 1.52 5.25 -2.55
CA ASN A 158 1.70 6.68 -2.29
C ASN A 158 2.87 6.90 -1.34
N VAL A 159 3.59 8.00 -1.50
CA VAL A 159 4.64 8.46 -0.58
C VAL A 159 4.17 9.74 0.11
N ILE A 160 4.38 9.82 1.42
CA ILE A 160 3.91 10.93 2.26
C ILE A 160 5.04 11.37 3.20
N ASP A 161 5.27 12.67 3.30
CA ASP A 161 5.93 13.27 4.47
C ASP A 161 4.97 13.20 5.65
N ALA A 162 5.12 12.15 6.44
CA ALA A 162 4.25 11.80 7.55
C ALA A 162 4.30 12.81 8.71
N ARG A 163 5.30 13.72 8.72
CA ARG A 163 5.34 14.86 9.66
C ARG A 163 4.25 15.89 9.36
N ARG A 164 3.70 15.89 8.13
CA ARG A 164 2.67 16.80 7.64
C ARG A 164 1.35 16.08 7.32
N ILE A 165 1.10 14.93 7.97
CA ILE A 165 -0.05 14.05 7.68
C ILE A 165 -1.43 14.71 7.88
N ASP A 166 -1.49 15.79 8.67
CA ASP A 166 -2.72 16.55 8.89
C ASP A 166 -2.95 17.64 7.82
N GLU A 167 -1.94 17.94 7.02
CA GLU A 167 -2.02 18.84 5.85
C GLU A 167 -2.34 18.08 4.55
N ALA A 168 -2.30 16.75 4.60
CA ALA A 168 -2.53 15.83 3.49
C ALA A 168 -3.97 15.28 3.45
#